data_AF-A0A3M1QEY4-F1
#
_entry.id   AF-A0A3M1QEY4-F1
#
_cell.length_a   1.000
_cell.length_b   1.000
_cell.length_c   1.000
_cell.angle_alpha   90.00
_cell.angle_beta   90.00
_cell.angle_gamma   90.00
#
_symmetry.space_group_name_H-M   'P 1'
#
loop_
_entity.id
_entity.type
_entity.pdbx_description
1 polymer ?
#
loop_
_entity_poly.entity_id
_entity_poly.type
_entity_poly.pdbx_seq_one_letter_code
_entity_poly.pdbx_strand_id
1 'polypeptide(L)'
;ILNSWKKKQAVALHKGFYDTLPELDEVNPDEADLAWFVYDLVYEPNTHQYQLTLHRIAYTMFSSVLTQIATPQPGSINAFVEVLQEKLDAKFDSDANPPDAPILTDLL
;
A
#
# COMPACT_ATOMS: atom_id res chain seq x y z
N ILE A 1 10.29 15.77 -19.30
CA ILE A 1 10.02 17.23 -19.22
C ILE A 1 10.77 17.86 -18.03
N LEU A 2 10.49 17.50 -16.78
CA LEU A 2 11.13 18.13 -15.60
C LEU A 2 12.64 17.82 -15.46
N ASN A 3 13.04 16.56 -15.64
CA ASN A 3 14.46 16.16 -15.66
C ASN A 3 15.23 16.86 -16.80
N SER A 4 14.63 16.96 -17.99
CA SER A 4 15.19 17.70 -19.13
C SER A 4 15.40 19.19 -18.84
N TRP A 5 14.70 19.75 -17.84
CA TRP A 5 14.86 21.13 -17.36
C TRP A 5 15.75 21.24 -16.11
N LYS A 6 16.39 20.13 -15.70
CA LYS A 6 17.16 20.01 -14.44
C LYS A 6 16.36 20.45 -13.20
N LYS A 7 15.05 20.24 -13.21
CA LYS A 7 14.17 20.52 -12.07
C LYS A 7 13.89 19.23 -11.33
N LYS A 8 14.23 19.22 -10.04
CA LYS A 8 13.89 18.15 -9.10
C LYS A 8 12.60 18.49 -8.38
N GLN A 9 11.78 17.48 -8.11
CA GLN A 9 10.58 17.62 -7.30
C GLN A 9 10.84 17.15 -5.88
N ALA A 10 10.17 17.79 -4.92
CA ALA A 10 10.21 17.38 -3.53
C ALA A 10 8.79 17.14 -3.02
N VAL A 11 8.59 16.04 -2.31
CA VAL A 11 7.32 15.69 -1.66
C VAL A 11 7.58 15.58 -0.17
N ALA A 12 6.92 16.40 0.63
CA ALA A 12 6.99 16.33 2.09
C ALA A 12 5.74 15.65 2.64
N LEU A 13 5.91 14.62 3.46
CA LEU A 13 4.80 13.83 4.00
C LEU A 13 5.17 13.21 5.35
N HIS A 14 4.15 12.71 6.04
CA HIS A 14 4.29 12.07 7.33
C HIS A 14 4.78 10.62 7.22
N LYS A 15 5.61 10.16 8.16
CA LYS A 15 6.16 8.80 8.24
C LYS A 15 5.08 7.74 8.14
N GLY A 16 4.00 7.89 8.89
CA GLY A 16 2.89 6.94 8.88
C GLY A 16 2.22 6.79 7.50
N PHE A 17 2.26 7.80 6.64
CA PHE A 17 1.78 7.67 5.26
C PHE A 17 2.85 7.05 4.36
N TYR A 18 4.12 7.44 4.53
CA TYR A 18 5.23 6.86 3.78
C TYR A 18 5.31 5.35 3.94
N ASP A 19 5.12 4.86 5.17
CA ASP A 19 5.17 3.44 5.52
C ASP A 19 4.05 2.61 4.87
N THR A 20 3.02 3.26 4.29
CA THR A 20 1.96 2.58 3.53
C THR A 20 2.27 2.44 2.04
N LEU A 21 3.30 3.16 1.55
CA LEU A 21 3.74 3.03 0.18
C LEU A 21 4.44 1.68 -0.02
N PRO A 22 4.41 1.13 -1.25
CA PRO A 22 5.27 0.00 -1.59
C PRO A 22 6.75 0.39 -1.41
N GLU A 23 7.61 -0.62 -1.31
CA GLU A 23 9.06 -0.38 -1.25
C GLU A 23 9.50 0.37 -2.51
N LEU A 24 10.03 1.59 -2.30
CA LEU A 24 10.41 2.47 -3.39
C LEU A 24 11.85 2.23 -3.82
N ASP A 25 12.10 2.18 -5.13
CA ASP A 25 13.46 2.03 -5.65
C ASP A 25 14.24 3.34 -5.46
N GLU A 26 15.16 3.32 -4.49
CA GLU A 26 16.02 4.46 -4.19
C GLU A 26 17.25 4.51 -5.08
N VAL A 27 17.60 5.73 -5.50
CA VAL A 27 18.73 6.04 -6.38
C VAL A 27 19.59 7.15 -5.77
N ASN A 28 20.77 7.40 -6.35
CA ASN A 28 21.61 8.50 -5.90
C ASN A 28 20.89 9.86 -6.09
N PRO A 29 21.14 10.84 -5.21
CA PRO A 29 20.51 12.15 -5.30
C PRO A 29 20.73 12.84 -6.66
N ASP A 30 21.87 12.59 -7.31
CA ASP A 30 22.22 13.18 -8.61
C ASP A 30 21.40 12.59 -9.77
N GLU A 31 20.90 11.38 -9.62
CA GLU A 31 20.11 10.65 -10.60
C GLU A 31 18.59 10.78 -10.33
N ALA A 32 18.22 11.28 -9.15
CA ALA A 32 16.84 11.35 -8.72
C ALA A 32 16.05 12.50 -9.37
N ASP A 33 14.82 12.19 -9.78
CA ASP A 33 13.82 13.17 -10.20
C ASP A 33 13.00 13.70 -9.01
N LEU A 34 12.85 12.87 -7.97
CA LEU A 34 11.97 13.10 -6.83
C LEU A 34 12.73 12.87 -5.51
N ALA A 35 12.52 13.77 -4.54
CA ALA A 35 13.01 13.64 -3.17
C ALA A 35 11.83 13.61 -2.20
N TRP A 36 11.71 12.54 -1.43
CA TRP A 36 10.70 12.34 -0.41
C TRP A 36 11.24 12.78 0.94
N PHE A 37 10.71 13.86 1.49
CA PHE A 37 11.02 14.32 2.83
C PHE A 37 10.01 13.72 3.80
N VAL A 38 10.44 12.66 4.48
CA VAL A 38 9.62 11.92 5.43
C VAL A 38 9.78 12.57 6.78
N TYR A 39 8.70 13.10 7.33
CA TYR A 39 8.66 13.74 8.64
C TYR A 39 7.91 12.90 9.65
N ASP A 40 8.32 12.99 10.92
CA ASP A 40 7.60 12.41 12.04
C ASP A 40 7.30 13.49 13.08
N LEU A 41 6.30 13.24 13.92
CA LEU A 41 5.95 14.10 15.05
C LEU A 41 6.58 13.54 16.32
N VAL A 42 7.68 14.14 16.76
CA VAL A 42 8.40 13.73 17.96
C VAL A 42 7.98 14.60 19.13
N TYR A 43 7.55 13.98 20.23
CA TYR A 43 7.18 14.70 21.44
C TYR A 43 8.41 15.30 22.12
N GLU A 44 8.41 16.61 22.35
CA GLU A 44 9.44 17.33 23.10
C GLU A 44 8.98 17.56 24.55
N PRO A 45 9.59 16.88 25.55
CA PRO A 45 9.16 16.98 26.95
C PRO A 45 9.34 18.38 27.55
N ASN A 46 10.33 19.14 27.09
CA ASN A 46 10.63 20.45 27.67
C ASN A 46 9.57 21.50 27.32
N THR A 47 9.08 21.46 26.08
CA THR A 47 8.05 22.40 25.59
C THR A 47 6.65 21.82 25.65
N HIS A 48 6.51 20.52 25.96
CA HIS A 48 5.26 19.76 25.94
C HIS A 48 4.55 19.84 24.58
N GLN A 49 5.32 19.91 23.49
CA GLN A 49 4.81 20.05 22.13
C GLN A 49 5.39 18.97 21.23
N TYR A 50 4.64 18.57 20.21
CA TYR A 50 5.17 17.74 19.14
C TYR A 50 5.92 18.60 18.14
N GLN A 51 7.15 18.23 17.85
CA GLN A 51 7.97 18.87 16.83
C GLN A 51 7.94 18.04 15.56
N LEU A 52 7.75 18.71 14.43
CA LEU A 52 7.89 18.10 13.12
C LEU A 52 9.39 17.90 12.85
N THR A 53 9.84 16.66 12.89
CA THR A 53 11.25 16.29 12.73
C THR A 53 11.43 15.56 11.40
N LEU A 54 12.42 15.98 10.62
CA LEU A 54 12.81 15.25 9.42
C LEU A 54 13.36 13.89 9.82
N HIS A 55 12.64 12.83 9.50
CA HIS A 55 12.99 11.46 9.82
C HIS A 55 13.93 10.87 8.76
N ARG A 56 13.62 11.08 7.48
CA ARG A 56 14.38 10.52 6.36
C ARG A 56 14.19 11.34 5.08
N ILE A 57 15.19 11.28 4.19
CA ILE A 57 15.02 11.65 2.79
C ILE A 57 15.23 10.40 1.92
N ALA A 58 14.29 10.11 1.02
CA ALA A 58 14.43 9.06 0.01
C ALA A 58 14.47 9.69 -1.39
N TYR A 59 15.34 9.19 -2.26
CA TYR A 59 15.58 9.74 -3.59
C TYR A 59 15.18 8.73 -4.64
N THR A 60 14.30 9.09 -5.56
CA THR A 60 13.71 8.12 -6.49
C THR A 60 13.57 8.68 -7.91
N MET A 61 13.53 7.81 -8.91
CA MET A 61 13.14 8.18 -10.27
C MET A 61 11.62 8.27 -10.39
N PHE A 62 11.11 9.25 -11.15
CA PHE A 62 9.67 9.48 -11.27
C PHE A 62 8.94 8.31 -11.93
N SER A 63 9.57 7.69 -12.93
CA SER A 63 9.00 6.56 -13.66
C SER A 63 8.84 5.31 -12.79
N SER A 64 9.86 4.93 -12.02
CA SER A 64 9.80 3.74 -11.16
C SER A 64 8.70 3.89 -10.09
N VAL A 65 8.70 5.02 -9.39
CA VAL A 65 7.72 5.32 -8.33
C VAL A 65 6.28 5.28 -8.84
N LEU A 66 6.00 5.91 -9.99
CA LEU A 66 4.64 5.89 -10.53
C LEU A 66 4.17 4.48 -10.82
N THR A 67 5.04 3.64 -11.40
CA THR A 67 4.72 2.24 -11.68
C THR A 67 4.51 1.45 -10.39
N GLN A 68 5.38 1.60 -9.40
CA GLN A 68 5.27 0.90 -8.12
C GLN A 68 3.98 1.27 -7.37
N ILE A 69 3.63 2.56 -7.31
CA ILE A 69 2.43 3.04 -6.63
C ILE A 69 1.16 2.66 -7.38
N ALA A 70 1.16 2.75 -8.72
CA ALA A 70 -0.03 2.45 -9.53
C ALA A 70 -0.29 0.95 -9.71
N THR A 71 0.69 0.09 -9.39
CA THR A 71 0.58 -1.36 -9.57
C THR A 71 0.31 -2.03 -8.23
N PRO A 72 -0.95 -2.40 -7.92
CA PRO A 72 -1.27 -3.12 -6.70
C PRO A 72 -0.55 -4.47 -6.69
N GLN A 73 0.17 -4.76 -5.62
CA GLN A 73 0.82 -6.06 -5.45
C GLN A 73 -0.19 -7.07 -4.91
N PRO A 74 -0.30 -8.27 -5.51
CA PRO A 74 -1.16 -9.31 -4.99
C PRO A 74 -0.67 -9.72 -3.59
N GLY A 75 -1.57 -9.70 -2.61
CA GLY A 75 -1.31 -10.22 -1.28
C GLY A 75 -1.25 -11.75 -1.25
N SER A 76 -1.17 -12.33 -0.05
CA SER A 76 -1.16 -13.79 0.15
C SER A 76 -2.44 -14.43 -0.41
N ILE A 77 -2.27 -15.39 -1.33
CA ILE A 77 -3.38 -16.19 -1.85
C ILE A 77 -4.10 -16.94 -0.72
N ASN A 78 -3.38 -17.38 0.31
CA ASN A 78 -3.96 -18.12 1.43
C ASN A 78 -4.89 -17.23 2.25
N ALA A 79 -4.47 -16.00 2.55
CA ALA A 79 -5.31 -15.03 3.25
C ALA A 79 -6.57 -14.68 2.44
N PHE A 80 -6.42 -14.59 1.11
CA PHE A 80 -7.57 -14.39 0.24
C PHE A 80 -8.55 -15.58 0.25
N VAL A 81 -8.01 -16.81 0.19
CA VAL A 81 -8.82 -18.04 0.26
C VAL A 81 -9.53 -18.17 1.61
N GLU A 82 -8.86 -17.81 2.71
CA GLU A 82 -9.46 -17.81 4.06
C GLU A 82 -10.67 -16.87 4.13
N VAL A 83 -10.54 -15.64 3.60
CA VAL A 83 -11.66 -14.69 3.51
C VAL A 83 -12.81 -15.22 2.64
N LEU A 84 -12.50 -15.96 1.56
CA LEU A 84 -13.53 -16.58 0.74
C LEU A 84 -14.25 -17.71 1.49
N GLN A 85 -13.52 -18.52 2.23
CA GLN A 85 -14.09 -19.61 3.02
C GLN A 85 -15.00 -19.06 4.12
N GLU A 86 -14.57 -18.02 4.85
CA GLU A 86 -15.41 -17.34 5.85
C GLU A 86 -16.71 -16.81 5.25
N LYS A 87 -16.65 -16.20 4.06
CA LYS A 87 -17.84 -15.71 3.35
C LYS A 87 -18.76 -16.83 2.88
N LEU A 88 -18.18 -17.96 2.50
CA LEU A 88 -18.91 -19.14 2.03
C LEU A 88 -19.64 -19.80 3.19
N ASP A 89 -18.94 -20.03 4.30
CA ASP A 89 -19.47 -20.62 5.53
C ASP A 89 -20.58 -19.74 6.12
N ALA A 90 -20.36 -18.43 6.22
CA ALA A 90 -21.40 -17.48 6.67
C ALA A 90 -22.66 -17.51 5.80
N LYS A 91 -22.53 -17.83 4.51
CA LYS A 91 -23.68 -17.95 3.60
C LYS A 91 -24.39 -19.30 3.77
N PHE A 92 -23.66 -20.39 4.03
CA PHE A 92 -24.26 -21.70 4.30
C PHE A 92 -24.92 -21.79 5.68
N ASP A 93 -24.37 -21.13 6.69
CA ASP A 93 -24.94 -21.07 8.05
C ASP A 93 -26.19 -20.16 8.13
N SER A 94 -26.46 -19.36 7.08
CA SER A 94 -27.57 -18.39 7.05
C SER A 94 -28.93 -18.95 6.59
N ASP A 95 -29.03 -20.27 6.37
CA ASP A 95 -30.27 -21.03 6.09
C ASP A 95 -31.28 -20.36 5.13
N ALA A 96 -30.99 -20.45 3.83
CA ALA A 96 -32.00 -20.49 2.77
C ALA A 96 -31.42 -21.14 1.49
N ASN A 97 -30.81 -22.33 1.60
CA ASN A 97 -30.58 -23.14 0.40
C ASN A 97 -31.85 -23.98 0.15
N PRO A 98 -32.51 -23.90 -1.03
CA PRO A 98 -33.62 -24.78 -1.36
C PRO A 98 -33.14 -26.24 -1.27
N PRO A 99 -34.03 -27.21 -0.99
CA PRO A 99 -33.66 -28.62 -0.92
C PRO A 99 -32.95 -29.02 -2.22
N ASP A 100 -31.88 -29.80 -2.07
CA ASP A 100 -30.96 -30.19 -3.13
C ASP A 100 -31.67 -30.44 -4.46
N ALA A 101 -31.26 -29.71 -5.51
CA ALA A 101 -31.70 -30.03 -6.85
C ALA A 101 -31.27 -31.47 -7.15
N PRO A 102 -32.19 -32.34 -7.64
CA PRO A 102 -31.88 -33.75 -7.85
C PRO A 102 -30.66 -33.88 -8.75
N ILE A 103 -29.67 -34.60 -8.27
CA ILE A 103 -28.44 -34.87 -8.99
C ILE A 103 -28.74 -35.91 -10.08
N LEU A 104 -27.98 -35.87 -11.19
CA LEU A 104 -28.16 -36.73 -12.36
C LEU A 104 -28.16 -38.25 -12.06
N THR A 105 -27.71 -38.66 -10.88
CA THR A 105 -27.78 -40.02 -10.35
C THR A 105 -29.17 -40.44 -9.87
N ASP A 106 -30.10 -39.50 -9.63
CA ASP A 106 -31.49 -39.78 -9.23
C ASP A 106 -32.44 -40.03 -10.41
N LEU A 107 -31.95 -39.83 -11.65
CA LEU A 107 -32.72 -39.97 -12.90
C LEU A 107 -32.34 -41.22 -13.72
N LEU A 108 -31.51 -42.11 -13.17
CA LEU A 108 -31.06 -43.35 -13.81
C LEU A 108 -31.65 -44.60 -13.15
#